data_AF-X1VP14-F1
#
_entry.id   AF-X1VP14-F1
#
_cell.length_a   1.000
_cell.length_b   1.000
_cell.length_c   1.000
_cell.angle_alpha   90.00
_cell.angle_beta   90.00
_cell.angle_gamma   90.00
#
_symmetry.space_group_name_H-M   'P 1'
#
loop_
_entity.id
_entity.type
_entity.pdbx_description
1 polymer ?
#
loop_
_entity_poly.entity_id
_entity_poly.type
_entity_poly.pdbx_seq_one_letter_code
_entity_poly.pdbx_strand_id
1 'polypeptide(L)'
;NEEFEAKSTSVGVLSTENENVRSLRELLTYGIKGMAAYAEHAYNLGFKDEKIFAFMQKGLAATTDDSLSIDDLIGLVMECGKYGVDAMALLDKANTSAYGNPEITEVSLGVRNKPGILISGHDLKDMEELLKQTEGIGVDVYTHSEMLPAHYYPAFKKYEHFVGNYGNAWWKQNTEFESFNGPILMTTNCITPPKDSYKYRIYTT
;
A
#
# COMPACT_ATOMS: atom_id res chain seq x y z
N ASN A 1 -25.82 -2.77 -12.00
CA ASN A 1 -24.60 -2.89 -12.83
C ASN A 1 -24.73 -2.16 -14.15
N GLU A 2 -25.75 -2.40 -14.96
CA GLU A 2 -25.94 -1.72 -16.26
C GLU A 2 -25.94 -0.17 -16.16
N GLU A 3 -26.60 0.43 -15.16
CA GLU A 3 -26.59 1.88 -14.97
C GLU A 3 -25.18 2.44 -14.66
N PHE A 4 -24.42 1.75 -13.80
CA PHE A 4 -23.04 2.12 -13.46
C PHE A 4 -22.11 1.95 -14.67
N GLU A 5 -22.27 0.86 -15.41
CA GLU A 5 -21.52 0.60 -16.65
C GLU A 5 -21.77 1.68 -17.68
N ALA A 6 -23.04 2.02 -17.95
CA ALA A 6 -23.40 3.09 -18.86
C ALA A 6 -22.81 4.44 -18.41
N LYS A 7 -22.97 4.82 -17.13
CA LYS A 7 -22.46 6.09 -16.60
C LYS A 7 -20.94 6.18 -16.67
N SER A 8 -20.22 5.08 -16.40
CA SER A 8 -18.75 5.03 -16.37
C SER A 8 -18.10 5.49 -17.67
N THR A 9 -18.77 5.29 -18.81
CA THR A 9 -18.27 5.69 -20.14
C THR A 9 -18.20 7.20 -20.34
N SER A 10 -18.92 7.98 -19.53
CA SER A 10 -19.08 9.44 -19.69
C SER A 10 -18.32 10.28 -18.65
N VAL A 11 -17.74 9.66 -17.63
CA VAL A 11 -17.12 10.36 -16.47
C VAL A 11 -15.64 10.01 -16.28
N GLY A 12 -15.00 9.44 -17.31
CA GLY A 12 -13.59 9.09 -17.27
C GLY A 12 -12.66 10.29 -17.54
N VAL A 13 -11.36 10.00 -17.56
CA VAL A 13 -10.27 10.99 -17.79
C VAL A 13 -10.50 11.88 -19.01
N LEU A 14 -11.04 11.32 -20.10
CA LEU A 14 -11.26 12.04 -21.36
C LEU A 14 -12.47 13.00 -21.33
N SER A 15 -13.22 13.05 -20.22
CA SER A 15 -14.30 14.04 -20.03
C SER A 15 -13.78 15.47 -19.92
N THR A 16 -12.52 15.67 -19.50
CA THR A 16 -11.85 16.97 -19.60
C THR A 16 -11.19 17.09 -20.96
N GLU A 17 -11.72 17.93 -21.85
CA GLU A 17 -11.26 18.04 -23.25
C GLU A 17 -9.88 18.70 -23.37
N ASN A 18 -9.66 19.80 -22.65
CA ASN A 18 -8.38 20.54 -22.67
C ASN A 18 -7.26 19.69 -22.08
N GLU A 19 -6.24 19.38 -22.88
CA GLU A 19 -5.16 18.49 -22.52
C GLU A 19 -4.33 18.95 -21.31
N ASN A 20 -4.04 20.25 -21.20
CA ASN A 20 -3.25 20.79 -20.10
C ASN A 20 -4.04 20.74 -18.78
N VAL A 21 -5.32 21.10 -18.82
CA VAL A 21 -6.21 21.01 -17.67
C VAL A 21 -6.38 19.55 -17.24
N ARG A 22 -6.62 18.65 -18.20
CA ARG A 22 -6.71 17.20 -17.95
C ARG A 22 -5.44 16.67 -17.30
N SER A 23 -4.27 17.00 -17.85
CA SER A 23 -2.98 16.57 -17.31
C SER A 23 -2.79 16.96 -15.85
N LEU A 24 -3.10 18.22 -15.49
CA LEU A 24 -2.95 18.72 -14.12
C LEU A 24 -3.99 18.13 -13.16
N ARG A 25 -5.25 17.97 -13.59
CA ARG A 25 -6.30 17.31 -12.79
C ARG A 25 -5.95 15.86 -12.48
N GLU A 26 -5.45 15.13 -13.48
CA GLU A 26 -5.04 13.73 -13.29
C GLU A 26 -3.77 13.62 -12.46
N LEU A 27 -2.76 14.47 -12.68
CA LEU A 27 -1.57 14.53 -11.85
C LEU A 27 -1.91 14.78 -10.37
N LEU A 28 -2.79 15.74 -10.11
CA LEU A 28 -3.31 16.01 -8.77
C LEU A 28 -4.06 14.79 -8.20
N THR A 29 -4.95 14.19 -8.98
CA THR A 29 -5.72 13.00 -8.58
C THR A 29 -4.81 11.83 -8.21
N TYR A 30 -3.78 11.54 -9.00
CA TYR A 30 -2.83 10.47 -8.74
C TYR A 30 -1.93 10.77 -7.53
N GLY A 31 -1.51 12.02 -7.37
CA GLY A 31 -0.79 12.47 -6.17
C GLY A 31 -1.63 12.29 -4.90
N ILE A 32 -2.91 12.66 -4.94
CA ILE A 32 -3.87 12.46 -3.83
C ILE A 32 -4.03 10.98 -3.51
N LYS A 33 -4.13 10.10 -4.52
CA LYS A 33 -4.21 8.64 -4.29
C LYS A 33 -2.98 8.10 -3.57
N GLY A 34 -1.77 8.52 -3.97
CA GLY A 34 -0.53 8.12 -3.30
C GLY A 34 -0.46 8.62 -1.86
N MET A 35 -0.82 9.88 -1.63
CA MET A 35 -0.90 10.47 -0.28
C MET A 35 -1.92 9.75 0.60
N ALA A 36 -3.10 9.44 0.05
CA ALA A 36 -4.16 8.73 0.76
C ALA A 36 -3.70 7.34 1.23
N ALA A 37 -2.92 6.62 0.43
CA ALA A 37 -2.36 5.32 0.82
C ALA A 37 -1.44 5.43 2.05
N TYR A 38 -0.55 6.43 2.10
CA TYR A 38 0.28 6.64 3.28
C TYR A 38 -0.54 7.07 4.51
N ALA A 39 -1.53 7.95 4.31
CA ALA A 39 -2.42 8.40 5.37
C ALA A 39 -3.25 7.25 5.95
N GLU A 40 -3.69 6.30 5.12
CA GLU A 40 -4.43 5.12 5.56
C GLU A 40 -3.58 4.22 6.47
N HIS A 41 -2.34 3.92 6.10
CA HIS A 41 -1.45 3.14 6.97
C HIS A 41 -1.14 3.84 8.29
N ALA A 42 -1.00 5.17 8.29
CA ALA A 42 -0.88 5.93 9.53
C ALA A 42 -2.16 5.82 10.38
N TYR A 43 -3.32 5.90 9.73
CA TYR A 43 -4.63 5.81 10.36
C TYR A 43 -4.90 4.44 10.99
N ASN A 44 -4.46 3.35 10.35
CA ASN A 44 -4.51 1.98 10.89
C ASN A 44 -3.77 1.84 12.22
N LEU A 45 -2.76 2.69 12.45
CA LEU A 45 -1.99 2.77 13.70
C LEU A 45 -2.52 3.86 14.66
N GLY A 46 -3.64 4.49 14.34
CA GLY A 46 -4.28 5.53 15.16
C GLY A 46 -3.69 6.94 14.98
N PHE A 47 -2.83 7.16 13.98
CA PHE A 47 -2.26 8.46 13.67
C PHE A 47 -3.05 9.15 12.58
N LYS A 48 -3.48 10.40 12.82
CA LYS A 48 -4.24 11.20 11.85
C LYS A 48 -3.89 12.67 11.91
N ASP A 49 -3.93 13.33 10.75
CA ASP A 49 -3.89 14.78 10.64
C ASP A 49 -5.06 15.25 9.75
N GLU A 50 -6.03 15.93 10.38
CA GLU A 50 -7.24 16.47 9.73
C GLU A 50 -6.91 17.40 8.56
N LYS A 51 -5.73 18.04 8.54
CA LYS A 51 -5.31 18.91 7.44
C LYS A 51 -5.02 18.12 6.16
N ILE A 52 -4.52 16.89 6.26
CA ILE A 52 -4.29 16.01 5.11
C ILE A 52 -5.64 15.63 4.51
N PHE A 53 -6.60 15.19 5.33
CA PHE A 53 -7.95 14.85 4.88
C PHE A 53 -8.69 16.04 4.27
N ALA A 54 -8.58 17.22 4.89
CA ALA A 54 -9.15 18.45 4.35
C ALA A 54 -8.54 18.80 2.99
N PHE A 55 -7.23 18.65 2.81
CA PHE A 55 -6.58 18.85 1.52
C PHE A 55 -7.04 17.83 0.46
N MET A 56 -7.16 16.55 0.81
CA MET A 56 -7.65 15.53 -0.13
C MET A 56 -9.04 15.91 -0.67
N GLN A 57 -9.95 16.38 0.19
CA GLN A 57 -11.27 16.86 -0.23
C GLN A 57 -11.18 18.11 -1.11
N LYS A 58 -10.34 19.08 -0.72
CA LYS A 58 -10.09 20.30 -1.51
C LYS A 58 -9.57 19.97 -2.91
N GLY A 59 -8.56 19.09 -3.00
CA GLY A 59 -7.92 18.71 -4.25
C GLY A 59 -8.87 17.94 -5.17
N LEU A 60 -9.67 17.01 -4.63
CA LEU A 60 -10.71 16.30 -5.39
C LEU A 60 -11.82 17.25 -5.87
N ALA A 61 -12.24 18.21 -5.06
CA ALA A 61 -13.24 19.19 -5.49
C ALA A 61 -12.70 20.07 -6.64
N ALA A 62 -11.43 20.47 -6.57
CA ALA A 62 -10.79 21.29 -7.60
C ALA A 62 -10.71 20.60 -8.97
N THR A 63 -10.68 19.27 -9.04
CA THR A 63 -10.70 18.57 -10.34
C THR A 63 -12.06 18.61 -11.04
N THR A 64 -13.10 19.11 -10.36
CA THR A 64 -14.44 19.32 -10.93
C THR A 64 -14.76 20.80 -11.19
N ASP A 65 -13.86 21.71 -10.82
CA ASP A 65 -14.06 23.14 -10.97
C ASP A 65 -13.42 23.65 -12.27
N ASP A 66 -14.26 23.97 -13.25
CA ASP A 66 -13.84 24.49 -14.57
C ASP A 66 -13.48 25.98 -14.54
N SER A 67 -13.63 26.67 -13.41
CA SER A 67 -13.25 28.08 -13.26
C SER A 67 -11.77 28.29 -12.94
N LEU A 68 -11.06 27.23 -12.53
CA LEU A 68 -9.64 27.28 -12.17
C LEU A 68 -8.74 27.47 -13.39
N SER A 69 -7.77 28.38 -13.27
CA SER A 69 -6.75 28.57 -14.29
C SER A 69 -5.68 27.46 -14.22
N ILE A 70 -4.82 27.41 -15.25
CA ILE A 70 -3.65 26.52 -15.26
C ILE A 70 -2.72 26.82 -14.07
N ASP A 71 -2.51 28.09 -13.74
CA ASP A 71 -1.65 28.49 -12.63
C ASP A 71 -2.23 28.05 -11.28
N ASP A 72 -3.55 28.12 -11.12
CA ASP A 72 -4.24 27.61 -9.91
C ASP A 72 -4.05 26.10 -9.75
N LEU A 73 -4.19 25.34 -10.85
CA LEU A 73 -4.00 23.89 -10.85
C LEU A 73 -2.54 23.49 -10.59
N ILE A 74 -1.56 24.22 -11.13
CA ILE A 74 -0.14 24.03 -10.78
C ILE A 74 0.07 24.30 -9.29
N GLY A 75 -0.52 25.36 -8.75
CA GLY A 75 -0.49 25.67 -7.32
C GLY A 75 -1.00 24.52 -6.46
N LEU A 76 -2.14 23.91 -6.84
CA LEU A 76 -2.71 22.75 -6.15
C LEU A 76 -1.84 21.49 -6.25
N VAL A 77 -1.19 21.25 -7.39
CA VAL A 77 -0.23 20.14 -7.54
C VAL A 77 0.98 20.33 -6.61
N MET A 78 1.50 21.55 -6.49
CA MET A 78 2.59 21.85 -5.56
C MET A 78 2.16 21.71 -4.10
N GLU A 79 0.95 22.17 -3.77
CA GLU A 79 0.34 21.98 -2.45
C GLU A 79 0.16 20.48 -2.13
N CYS A 80 -0.22 19.67 -3.12
CA CYS A 80 -0.28 18.21 -2.99
C CYS A 80 1.09 17.62 -2.64
N GLY A 81 2.18 18.12 -3.25
CA GLY A 81 3.53 17.69 -2.90
C GLY A 81 3.88 17.95 -1.43
N LYS A 82 3.52 19.14 -0.91
CA LYS A 82 3.69 19.48 0.51
C LYS A 82 2.92 18.51 1.42
N TYR A 83 1.63 18.29 1.16
CA TYR A 83 0.84 17.35 1.95
C TYR A 83 1.28 15.88 1.78
N GLY A 84 1.93 15.55 0.66
CA GLY A 84 2.58 14.26 0.45
C GLY A 84 3.74 14.06 1.42
N VAL A 85 4.58 15.09 1.62
CA VAL A 85 5.62 15.08 2.66
C VAL A 85 5.02 14.94 4.05
N ASP A 86 3.95 15.68 4.34
CA ASP A 86 3.26 15.61 5.64
C ASP A 86 2.70 14.19 5.91
N ALA A 87 2.09 13.55 4.90
CA ALA A 87 1.58 12.18 5.01
C ALA A 87 2.69 11.14 5.22
N MET A 88 3.80 11.26 4.48
CA MET A 88 4.96 10.37 4.68
C MET A 88 5.58 10.54 6.07
N ALA A 89 5.72 11.78 6.56
CA ALA A 89 6.22 12.05 7.90
C ALA A 89 5.28 11.51 9.00
N LEU A 90 3.97 11.59 8.79
CA LEU A 90 2.99 11.01 9.70
C LEU A 90 3.11 9.48 9.74
N LEU A 91 3.23 8.82 8.58
CA LEU A 91 3.41 7.37 8.48
C LEU A 91 4.74 6.90 9.09
N ASP A 92 5.84 7.60 8.82
CA ASP A 92 7.16 7.33 9.42
C ASP A 92 7.06 7.36 10.95
N LYS A 93 6.47 8.42 11.50
CA LYS A 93 6.23 8.54 12.95
C LYS A 93 5.36 7.40 13.47
N ALA A 94 4.28 7.06 12.77
CA ALA A 94 3.35 6.01 13.19
C ALA A 94 4.06 4.65 13.30
N ASN A 95 4.77 4.25 12.25
CA ASN A 95 5.49 2.99 12.18
C ASN A 95 6.63 2.93 13.22
N THR A 96 7.48 3.95 13.27
CA THR A 96 8.64 3.97 14.19
C THR A 96 8.22 4.05 15.65
N SER A 97 7.11 4.74 15.97
CA SER A 97 6.55 4.77 17.32
C SER A 97 5.93 3.43 17.73
N ALA A 98 5.27 2.73 16.80
CA ALA A 98 4.60 1.45 17.08
C ALA A 98 5.58 0.27 17.14
N TYR A 99 6.55 0.22 16.22
CA TYR A 99 7.37 -0.97 15.96
C TYR A 99 8.88 -0.76 16.21
N GLY A 100 9.28 0.44 16.61
CA GLY A 100 10.67 0.83 16.83
C GLY A 100 11.34 1.40 15.58
N ASN A 101 12.49 2.05 15.76
CA ASN A 101 13.26 2.53 14.61
C ASN A 101 13.88 1.34 13.86
N PRO A 102 13.78 1.30 12.51
CA PRO A 102 14.50 0.33 11.72
C PRO A 102 16.00 0.33 12.02
N GLU A 103 16.60 -0.86 12.08
CA GLU A 103 18.02 -1.04 12.32
C GLU A 103 18.63 -1.98 11.28
N ILE A 104 19.97 -2.02 11.19
CA ILE A 104 20.66 -2.92 10.26
C ILE A 104 20.26 -4.37 10.58
N THR A 105 19.79 -5.09 9.55
CA THR A 105 19.34 -6.49 9.66
C THR A 105 19.87 -7.30 8.50
N GLU A 106 20.40 -8.49 8.78
CA GLU A 106 20.60 -9.51 7.78
C GLU A 106 19.31 -10.34 7.64
N VAL A 107 18.73 -10.39 6.43
CA VAL A 107 17.47 -11.08 6.17
C VAL A 107 17.71 -12.32 5.32
N SER A 108 17.25 -13.47 5.79
CA SER A 108 17.30 -14.71 5.02
C SER A 108 16.42 -14.62 3.78
N LEU A 109 16.94 -15.09 2.65
CA LEU A 109 16.18 -15.30 1.40
C LEU A 109 15.86 -16.78 1.15
N GLY A 110 16.27 -17.67 2.07
CA GLY A 110 15.99 -19.10 2.01
C GLY A 110 14.66 -19.48 2.66
N VAL A 111 14.31 -20.77 2.56
CA VAL A 111 13.09 -21.35 3.15
C VAL A 111 13.40 -22.43 4.18
N ARG A 112 12.44 -22.70 5.05
CA ARG A 112 12.44 -23.80 6.03
C ARG A 112 11.47 -24.92 5.61
N ASN A 113 11.43 -25.98 6.41
CA ASN A 113 10.64 -27.20 6.14
C ASN A 113 9.23 -27.20 6.77
N LYS A 114 8.71 -26.04 7.20
CA LYS A 114 7.37 -25.87 7.77
C LYS A 114 6.41 -25.27 6.74
N PRO A 115 5.09 -25.48 6.87
CA PRO A 115 4.13 -24.66 6.13
C PRO A 115 4.30 -23.19 6.51
N GLY A 116 4.01 -22.28 5.59
CA GLY A 116 4.11 -20.85 5.85
C GLY A 116 3.04 -20.01 5.18
N ILE A 117 2.91 -18.78 5.68
CA ILE A 117 2.09 -17.71 5.10
C ILE A 117 3.02 -16.65 4.54
N LEU A 118 2.76 -16.22 3.30
CA LEU A 118 3.47 -15.14 2.64
C LEU A 118 2.65 -13.85 2.76
N ILE A 119 3.17 -12.84 3.45
CA ILE A 119 2.53 -11.53 3.51
C ILE A 119 3.20 -10.58 2.50
N SER A 120 2.38 -9.85 1.74
CA SER A 120 2.84 -8.83 0.80
C SER A 120 1.99 -7.55 0.88
N GLY A 121 2.41 -6.50 0.19
CA GLY A 121 1.90 -5.14 0.36
C GLY A 121 2.76 -4.32 1.32
N HIS A 122 2.14 -3.48 2.14
CA HIS A 122 2.86 -2.51 2.99
C HIS A 122 2.36 -2.43 4.44
N ASP A 123 1.22 -3.03 4.79
CA ASP A 123 0.60 -2.78 6.09
C ASP A 123 1.30 -3.55 7.23
N LEU A 124 1.94 -2.80 8.12
CA LEU A 124 2.67 -3.38 9.27
C LEU A 124 1.74 -3.74 10.43
N LYS A 125 0.51 -3.23 10.47
CA LYS A 125 -0.49 -3.64 11.46
C LYS A 125 -0.99 -5.04 11.17
N ASP A 126 -1.26 -5.36 9.90
CA ASP A 126 -1.58 -6.71 9.48
C ASP A 126 -0.43 -7.69 9.79
N MET A 127 0.82 -7.25 9.59
CA MET A 127 1.99 -8.04 9.97
C MET A 127 2.07 -8.32 11.46
N GLU A 128 1.80 -7.31 12.30
CA GLU A 128 1.76 -7.47 13.76
C GLU A 128 0.72 -8.53 14.16
N GLU A 129 -0.49 -8.44 13.60
CA GLU A 129 -1.59 -9.34 13.94
C GLU A 129 -1.34 -10.76 13.42
N LEU A 130 -0.81 -10.89 12.20
CA LEU A 130 -0.45 -12.18 11.63
C LEU A 130 0.62 -12.88 12.48
N LEU A 131 1.70 -12.18 12.85
CA LEU A 131 2.77 -12.73 13.68
C LEU A 131 2.26 -13.22 15.03
N LYS A 132 1.42 -12.42 15.70
CA LYS A 132 0.79 -12.80 16.97
C LYS A 132 -0.08 -14.04 16.84
N GLN A 133 -0.89 -14.14 15.79
CA GLN A 133 -1.82 -15.25 15.59
C GLN A 133 -1.12 -16.56 15.16
N THR A 134 0.05 -16.45 14.53
CA THR A 134 0.83 -17.60 14.06
C THR A 134 1.88 -18.10 15.07
N GLU A 135 2.04 -17.40 16.20
CA GLU A 135 2.99 -17.79 17.23
C GLU A 135 2.62 -19.14 17.87
N GLY A 136 3.58 -20.06 17.89
CA GLY A 136 3.43 -21.36 18.56
C GLY A 136 2.57 -22.41 17.83
N ILE A 137 1.95 -22.09 16.68
CA ILE A 137 1.07 -23.03 15.96
C ILE A 137 1.78 -23.82 14.84
N GLY A 138 3.09 -23.62 14.68
CA GLY A 138 3.91 -24.37 13.71
C GLY A 138 3.83 -23.88 12.26
N VAL A 139 3.32 -22.66 12.04
CA VAL A 139 3.29 -21.99 10.72
C VAL A 139 4.34 -20.89 10.70
N ASP A 140 5.23 -20.91 9.71
CA ASP A 140 6.23 -19.87 9.50
C ASP A 140 5.64 -18.66 8.74
N VAL A 141 6.17 -17.46 8.98
CA VAL A 141 5.78 -16.24 8.26
C VAL A 141 6.94 -15.75 7.40
N TYR A 142 6.64 -15.39 6.16
CA TYR A 142 7.58 -14.81 5.20
C TYR A 142 7.02 -13.50 4.65
N THR A 143 7.90 -12.55 4.35
CA THR A 143 7.54 -11.32 3.64
C THR A 143 7.77 -11.47 2.13
N HIS A 144 7.12 -10.64 1.34
CA HIS A 144 7.34 -10.51 -0.10
C HIS A 144 7.26 -9.06 -0.56
N SER A 145 8.12 -8.70 -1.53
CA SER A 145 8.21 -7.36 -2.14
C SER A 145 8.34 -6.27 -1.07
N GLU A 146 7.34 -5.39 -0.93
CA GLU A 146 7.39 -4.19 -0.10
C GLU A 146 7.18 -4.49 1.40
N MET A 147 6.87 -5.74 1.77
CA MET A 147 6.86 -6.18 3.17
C MET A 147 8.26 -6.55 3.69
N LEU A 148 9.28 -6.62 2.83
CA LEU A 148 10.67 -6.88 3.23
C LEU A 148 11.13 -6.00 4.42
N PRO A 149 10.84 -4.68 4.46
CA PRO A 149 11.26 -3.83 5.56
C PRO A 149 10.67 -4.17 6.93
N ALA A 150 9.64 -5.01 7.02
CA ALA A 150 9.15 -5.52 8.31
C ALA A 150 10.28 -6.21 9.11
N HIS A 151 11.25 -6.84 8.44
CA HIS A 151 12.44 -7.42 9.09
C HIS A 151 13.33 -6.39 9.79
N TYR A 152 13.21 -5.11 9.48
CA TYR A 152 14.09 -4.07 10.01
C TYR A 152 13.60 -3.54 11.36
N TYR A 153 12.32 -3.79 11.70
CA TYR A 153 11.69 -3.28 12.92
C TYR A 153 11.94 -4.19 14.12
N PRO A 154 12.48 -3.68 15.25
CA PRO A 154 12.73 -4.45 16.45
C PRO A 154 11.50 -5.20 16.99
N ALA A 155 10.30 -4.62 16.88
CA ALA A 155 9.08 -5.25 17.37
C ALA A 155 8.76 -6.60 16.70
N PHE A 156 9.19 -6.81 15.45
CA PHE A 156 8.94 -8.05 14.70
C PHE A 156 10.09 -9.06 14.82
N LYS A 157 11.32 -8.61 15.08
CA LYS A 157 12.51 -9.48 15.21
C LYS A 157 12.44 -10.49 16.35
N LYS A 158 11.57 -10.29 17.33
CA LYS A 158 11.40 -11.19 18.48
C LYS A 158 10.72 -12.53 18.12
N TYR A 159 10.10 -12.64 16.95
CA TYR A 159 9.32 -13.82 16.55
C TYR A 159 10.21 -14.84 15.81
N GLU A 160 10.48 -16.00 16.40
CA GLU A 160 11.36 -17.03 15.81
C GLU A 160 10.81 -17.68 14.52
N HIS A 161 9.48 -17.68 14.37
CA HIS A 161 8.77 -18.17 13.18
C HIS A 161 8.64 -17.11 12.09
N PHE A 162 9.13 -15.89 12.29
CA PHE A 162 9.31 -14.91 11.23
C PHE A 162 10.64 -15.15 10.51
N VAL A 163 10.59 -15.78 9.34
CA VAL A 163 11.77 -16.48 8.79
C VAL A 163 12.65 -15.61 7.90
N GLY A 164 12.04 -14.88 6.96
CA GLY A 164 12.80 -14.22 5.91
C GLY A 164 11.90 -13.59 4.85
N ASN A 165 12.52 -13.17 3.75
CA ASN A 165 11.84 -12.63 2.60
C ASN A 165 11.90 -13.60 1.43
N TYR A 166 10.74 -13.93 0.87
CA TYR A 166 10.63 -14.86 -0.25
C TYR A 166 10.40 -14.11 -1.55
N GLY A 167 11.15 -14.48 -2.60
CA GLY A 167 10.98 -13.93 -3.94
C GLY A 167 11.61 -12.55 -4.14
N ASN A 168 11.02 -11.76 -5.05
CA ASN A 168 11.51 -10.46 -5.48
C ASN A 168 10.37 -9.42 -5.49
N ALA A 169 10.30 -8.61 -6.55
CA ALA A 169 9.31 -7.56 -6.71
C ALA A 169 8.00 -8.11 -7.28
N TRP A 170 6.91 -7.40 -6.98
CA TRP A 170 5.52 -7.75 -7.30
C TRP A 170 5.25 -8.31 -8.71
N TRP A 171 5.94 -7.85 -9.76
CA TRP A 171 5.66 -8.32 -11.13
C TRP A 171 6.04 -9.79 -11.37
N LYS A 172 6.90 -10.38 -10.52
CA LYS A 172 7.25 -11.81 -10.56
C LYS A 172 6.31 -12.70 -9.74
N GLN A 173 5.34 -12.11 -9.04
CA GLN A 173 4.51 -12.82 -8.06
C GLN A 173 3.80 -14.05 -8.62
N ASN A 174 3.48 -14.08 -9.92
CA ASN A 174 2.80 -15.21 -10.55
C ASN A 174 3.58 -16.52 -10.49
N THR A 175 4.91 -16.46 -10.53
CA THR A 175 5.76 -17.65 -10.40
C THR A 175 6.09 -17.89 -8.93
N GLU A 176 6.36 -16.82 -8.18
CA GLU A 176 6.81 -16.90 -6.79
C GLU A 176 5.67 -17.32 -5.84
N PHE A 177 4.47 -16.76 -5.98
CA PHE A 177 3.30 -17.17 -5.19
C PHE A 177 2.91 -18.62 -5.49
N GLU A 178 3.03 -19.04 -6.75
CA GLU A 178 2.81 -20.42 -7.16
C GLU A 178 3.80 -21.36 -6.46
N SER A 179 5.09 -21.07 -6.51
CA SER A 179 6.13 -21.90 -5.88
C SER A 179 6.21 -21.82 -4.35
N PHE A 180 5.61 -20.80 -3.73
CA PHE A 180 5.55 -20.68 -2.26
C PHE A 180 4.66 -21.76 -1.62
N ASN A 181 3.70 -22.31 -2.36
CA ASN A 181 2.72 -23.35 -1.94
C ASN A 181 1.72 -22.94 -0.83
N GLY A 182 2.13 -22.16 0.16
CA GLY A 182 1.29 -21.72 1.27
C GLY A 182 0.33 -20.57 0.95
N PRO A 183 -0.54 -20.16 1.90
CA PRO A 183 -1.39 -18.99 1.72
C PRO A 183 -0.61 -17.70 1.46
N ILE A 184 -1.20 -16.79 0.67
CA ILE A 184 -0.69 -15.44 0.43
C ILE A 184 -1.69 -14.42 0.99
N LEU A 185 -1.22 -13.53 1.85
CA LEU A 185 -1.99 -12.39 2.35
C LEU A 185 -1.51 -11.11 1.66
N MET A 186 -2.40 -10.46 0.91
CA MET A 186 -2.17 -9.19 0.26
C MET A 186 -2.78 -8.06 1.09
N THR A 187 -1.93 -7.28 1.75
CA THR A 187 -2.34 -6.13 2.58
C THR A 187 -2.65 -4.90 1.73
N THR A 188 -2.02 -4.78 0.56
CA THR A 188 -2.20 -3.67 -0.39
C THR A 188 -1.89 -4.11 -1.82
N ASN A 189 -1.87 -3.16 -2.75
CA ASN A 189 -1.18 -3.33 -4.03
C ASN A 189 0.32 -3.68 -3.80
N CYS A 190 1.00 -4.30 -4.76
CA CYS A 190 0.53 -4.68 -6.09
C CYS A 190 0.08 -6.14 -6.15
N ILE A 191 -1.14 -6.36 -6.64
CA ILE A 191 -1.68 -7.69 -6.93
C ILE A 191 -1.93 -7.80 -8.44
N THR A 192 -1.23 -8.73 -9.10
CA THR A 192 -1.52 -9.11 -10.49
C THR A 192 -2.67 -10.10 -10.54
N PRO A 193 -3.41 -10.22 -11.65
CA PRO A 193 -4.44 -11.25 -11.83
C PRO A 193 -3.92 -12.65 -11.42
N PRO A 194 -4.49 -13.27 -10.37
CA PRO A 194 -4.00 -14.54 -9.86
C PRO A 194 -4.20 -15.68 -10.86
N LYS A 195 -3.24 -16.61 -10.94
CA LYS A 195 -3.43 -17.87 -11.69
C LYS A 195 -4.35 -18.80 -10.93
N ASP A 196 -5.11 -19.62 -11.65
CA ASP A 196 -6.02 -20.61 -11.06
C ASP A 196 -5.32 -21.59 -10.10
N SER A 197 -4.04 -21.88 -10.33
CA SER A 197 -3.24 -22.81 -9.50
C SER A 197 -3.01 -22.34 -8.05
N TYR A 198 -3.14 -21.05 -7.76
CA TYR A 198 -2.98 -20.51 -6.40
C TYR A 198 -4.08 -19.53 -5.98
N LYS A 199 -5.01 -19.18 -6.87
CA LYS A 199 -6.10 -18.24 -6.60
C LYS A 199 -6.96 -18.64 -5.40
N TYR A 200 -7.10 -19.93 -5.08
CA TYR A 200 -7.87 -20.41 -3.93
C TYR A 200 -7.17 -20.18 -2.58
N ARG A 201 -5.90 -19.76 -2.58
CA ARG A 201 -5.08 -19.51 -1.37
C ARG A 201 -4.52 -18.09 -1.32
N ILE A 202 -5.10 -17.17 -2.08
CA ILE A 202 -4.84 -15.73 -1.95
C ILE A 202 -5.95 -15.09 -1.10
N TYR A 203 -5.54 -14.29 -0.13
CA TYR A 203 -6.39 -13.55 0.77
C TYR A 203 -6.11 -12.06 0.57
N THR A 204 -7.15 -11.26 0.42
CA THR A 204 -7.08 -9.81 0.34
C THR A 204 -7.71 -9.24 1.59
N THR A 205 -7.13 -8.18 2.14
CA THR A 205 -7.65 -7.46 3.30
C THR A 205 -7.66 -5.97 3.07
#